data_AF-A0AAD0YTJ7-F1
#
_entry.id   AF-A0AAD0YTJ7-F1
#
_cell.length_a   1.000
_cell.length_b   1.000
_cell.length_c   1.000
_cell.angle_alpha   90.00
_cell.angle_beta   90.00
_cell.angle_gamma   90.00
#
_symmetry.space_group_name_H-M   'P 1'
#
loop_
_entity.id
_entity.type
_entity.pdbx_description
1 polymer ?
#
loop_
_entity_poly.entity_id
_entity_poly.type
_entity_poly.pdbx_seq_one_letter_code
_entity_poly.pdbx_strand_id
1 'polypeptide(L)'
;MNENILQKINLLGGNTEAVSHDKNFVENWQAIRFNHYLYDKDWDVCGIDAFYEEHKDLYKNNSEKFYTDLLEHYFSEHERAYGQYFFRNWIFTPFEENTEDYNELDGLVDEDHVRKTVQGPEMEFICVLFSYGYPDHFFVCTTDPDQSNPTVYSTDHEIYFDEIENKGNLEAFLDRFMTKEEFREVVRGYLAGKF
;
A
#
# COMPACT_ATOMS: atom_id res chain seq x y z
N MET A 1 16.73 -4.00 -4.25
CA MET A 1 15.60 -4.69 -3.59
C MET A 1 15.93 -6.16 -3.37
N ASN A 2 15.64 -6.71 -2.18
CA ASN A 2 15.92 -8.10 -1.86
C ASN A 2 14.88 -9.08 -2.44
N GLU A 3 15.25 -10.36 -2.55
CA GLU A 3 14.41 -11.42 -3.13
C GLU A 3 13.10 -11.69 -2.36
N ASN A 4 13.13 -11.60 -1.02
CA ASN A 4 11.96 -11.85 -0.21
C ASN A 4 10.85 -10.83 -0.51
N ILE A 5 11.20 -9.56 -0.68
CA ILE A 5 10.25 -8.50 -1.06
C ILE A 5 9.65 -8.80 -2.43
N LEU A 6 10.45 -9.22 -3.42
CA LEU A 6 9.94 -9.57 -4.74
C LEU A 6 8.95 -10.73 -4.68
N GLN A 7 9.28 -11.77 -3.92
CA GLN A 7 8.39 -12.91 -3.70
C GLN A 7 7.09 -12.48 -3.03
N LYS A 8 7.15 -11.63 -2.00
CA LYS A 8 5.96 -11.10 -1.32
C LYS A 8 5.10 -10.26 -2.26
N ILE A 9 5.69 -9.37 -3.04
CA ILE A 9 4.96 -8.54 -4.01
C ILE A 9 4.25 -9.42 -5.03
N ASN A 10 4.91 -10.47 -5.55
CA ASN A 10 4.27 -11.43 -6.46
C ASN A 10 3.13 -12.21 -5.78
N LEU A 11 3.29 -12.63 -4.52
CA LEU A 11 2.23 -13.30 -3.74
C LEU A 11 1.02 -12.39 -3.51
N LEU A 12 1.27 -11.09 -3.31
CA LEU A 12 0.25 -10.06 -3.22
C LEU A 12 -0.35 -9.69 -4.59
N GLY A 13 0.07 -10.32 -5.69
CA GLY A 13 -0.48 -10.11 -7.03
C GLY A 13 0.17 -8.98 -7.84
N GLY A 14 1.28 -8.41 -7.36
CA GLY A 14 2.09 -7.47 -8.12
C GLY A 14 2.97 -8.17 -9.17
N ASN A 15 3.36 -7.44 -10.21
CA ASN A 15 4.33 -7.89 -11.21
C ASN A 15 5.70 -7.25 -10.93
N THR A 16 6.74 -8.10 -10.86
CA THR A 16 8.13 -7.71 -10.60
C THR A 16 9.09 -8.05 -11.74
N GLU A 17 8.61 -8.45 -12.92
CA GLU A 17 9.43 -8.95 -14.04
C GLU A 17 10.47 -7.94 -14.54
N ALA A 18 10.20 -6.64 -14.38
CA ALA A 18 11.06 -5.56 -14.82
C ALA A 18 12.07 -5.08 -13.75
N VAL A 19 12.09 -5.71 -12.57
CA VAL A 19 13.02 -5.42 -11.47
C VAL A 19 14.41 -5.99 -11.78
N SER A 20 15.47 -5.28 -11.38
CA SER A 20 16.86 -5.70 -11.56
C SER A 20 17.71 -5.44 -10.31
N HIS A 21 18.63 -6.36 -10.00
CA HIS A 21 19.58 -6.20 -8.89
C HIS A 21 20.59 -5.08 -9.10
N ASP A 22 20.81 -4.65 -10.34
CA ASP A 22 21.76 -3.57 -10.67
C ASP A 22 21.17 -2.17 -10.44
N LYS A 23 19.87 -2.09 -10.13
CA LYS A 23 19.13 -0.84 -9.92
C LYS A 23 18.93 -0.55 -8.44
N ASN A 24 18.79 0.73 -8.11
CA ASN A 24 18.48 1.16 -6.73
C ASN A 24 17.03 0.82 -6.33
N PHE A 25 16.63 1.17 -5.11
CA PHE A 25 15.26 0.88 -4.65
C PHE A 25 14.21 1.59 -5.50
N VAL A 26 14.36 2.89 -5.72
CA VAL A 26 13.41 3.76 -6.44
C VAL A 26 13.15 3.25 -7.86
N GLU A 27 14.23 3.00 -8.61
CA GLU A 27 14.15 2.50 -9.99
C GLU A 27 13.44 1.15 -10.06
N ASN A 28 13.66 0.29 -9.07
CA ASN A 28 13.00 -1.01 -8.98
C ASN A 28 11.53 -0.87 -8.60
N TRP A 29 11.20 -0.05 -7.60
CA TRP A 29 9.82 0.19 -7.19
C TRP A 29 8.99 0.78 -8.34
N GLN A 30 9.55 1.72 -9.09
CA GLN A 30 8.93 2.29 -10.28
C GLN A 30 8.76 1.30 -11.42
N ALA A 31 9.47 0.18 -11.44
CA ALA A 31 9.30 -0.90 -12.42
C ALA A 31 8.17 -1.87 -12.04
N ILE A 32 7.74 -1.90 -10.77
CA ILE A 32 6.68 -2.78 -10.27
C ILE A 32 5.30 -2.30 -10.75
N ARG A 33 4.40 -3.25 -11.00
CA ARG A 33 3.01 -2.94 -11.36
C ARG A 33 2.04 -3.72 -10.48
N PHE A 34 1.05 -3.02 -9.94
CA PHE A 34 -0.16 -3.62 -9.40
C PHE A 34 -1.33 -3.21 -10.29
N ASN A 35 -2.17 -4.17 -10.67
CA ASN A 35 -3.39 -3.95 -11.44
C ASN A 35 -4.67 -4.03 -10.58
N HIS A 36 -4.48 -4.06 -9.26
CA HIS A 36 -5.55 -4.14 -8.27
C HIS A 36 -5.08 -3.52 -6.96
N TYR A 37 -6.01 -3.37 -6.02
CA TYR A 37 -5.73 -2.84 -4.70
C TYR A 37 -5.23 -3.89 -3.72
N LEU A 38 -4.67 -3.43 -2.60
CA LEU A 38 -4.23 -4.26 -1.48
C LEU A 38 -5.18 -4.07 -0.30
N TYR A 39 -5.29 -5.10 0.55
CA TYR A 39 -6.14 -5.08 1.74
C TYR A 39 -5.33 -5.52 2.95
N ASP A 40 -5.35 -4.71 4.01
CA ASP A 40 -4.67 -5.00 5.28
C ASP A 40 -5.38 -6.16 5.99
N LYS A 41 -4.65 -6.96 6.76
CA LYS A 41 -5.18 -8.05 7.60
C LYS A 41 -6.15 -7.55 8.67
N ASP A 42 -6.02 -6.29 9.08
CA ASP A 42 -6.95 -5.62 10.00
C ASP A 42 -8.15 -4.98 9.28
N TRP A 43 -8.40 -5.32 8.01
CA TRP A 43 -9.51 -4.77 7.22
C TRP A 43 -10.90 -5.13 7.78
N ASP A 44 -11.73 -4.10 7.98
CA ASP A 44 -13.08 -4.17 8.55
C ASP A 44 -14.17 -4.69 7.57
N VAL A 45 -13.80 -5.57 6.63
CA VAL A 45 -14.72 -6.22 5.67
C VAL A 45 -15.69 -5.26 4.96
N CYS A 46 -15.24 -4.02 4.70
CA CYS A 46 -16.08 -2.95 4.16
C CYS A 46 -16.72 -3.34 2.82
N GLY A 47 -18.05 -3.25 2.73
CA GLY A 47 -18.80 -3.51 1.50
C GLY A 47 -19.22 -4.97 1.27
N ILE A 48 -18.79 -5.91 2.12
CA ILE A 48 -19.11 -7.34 1.97
C ILE A 48 -20.61 -7.60 2.08
N ASP A 49 -21.30 -6.93 3.00
CA ASP A 49 -22.75 -7.04 3.15
C ASP A 49 -23.51 -6.63 1.89
N ALA A 50 -23.12 -5.50 1.29
CA ALA A 50 -23.76 -4.99 0.09
C ALA A 50 -23.54 -5.96 -1.08
N PHE A 51 -22.32 -6.47 -1.25
CA PHE A 51 -22.01 -7.46 -2.27
C PHE A 51 -22.78 -8.77 -2.05
N TYR A 52 -22.88 -9.23 -0.80
CA TYR A 52 -23.65 -10.41 -0.46
C TYR A 52 -25.14 -10.24 -0.79
N GLU A 53 -25.77 -9.13 -0.39
CA GLU A 53 -27.19 -8.90 -0.64
C GLU A 53 -27.51 -8.84 -2.14
N GLU A 54 -26.62 -8.25 -2.95
CA GLU A 54 -26.73 -8.21 -4.40
C GLU A 54 -26.61 -9.60 -5.05
N HIS A 55 -25.80 -10.49 -4.47
CA HIS A 55 -25.47 -11.79 -5.05
C HIS A 55 -25.90 -13.00 -4.21
N LYS A 56 -26.85 -12.84 -3.28
CA LYS A 56 -27.26 -13.88 -2.32
C LYS A 56 -27.74 -15.18 -2.96
N ASP A 57 -28.39 -15.09 -4.11
CA ASP A 57 -28.87 -16.26 -4.84
C ASP A 57 -27.69 -17.02 -5.45
N LEU A 58 -26.65 -16.32 -5.92
CA LEU A 58 -25.41 -16.94 -6.37
C LEU A 58 -24.69 -17.60 -5.20
N TYR A 59 -24.60 -16.94 -4.04
CA TYR A 59 -24.00 -17.50 -2.84
C TYR A 59 -24.63 -18.85 -2.45
N LYS A 60 -25.98 -18.93 -2.46
CA LYS A 60 -26.71 -20.15 -2.10
C LYS A 60 -26.60 -21.27 -3.14
N ASN A 61 -26.61 -20.92 -4.41
CA ASN A 61 -26.68 -21.90 -5.51
C ASN A 61 -25.29 -22.32 -6.03
N ASN A 62 -24.28 -21.46 -5.89
CA ASN A 62 -22.92 -21.68 -6.35
C ASN A 62 -21.93 -20.80 -5.57
N SER A 63 -21.61 -21.20 -4.35
CA SER A 63 -20.72 -20.46 -3.45
C SER A 63 -19.33 -20.23 -4.02
N GLU A 64 -18.77 -21.20 -4.74
CA GLU A 64 -17.44 -21.05 -5.37
C GLU A 64 -17.44 -19.92 -6.39
N LYS A 65 -18.45 -19.86 -7.27
CA LYS A 65 -18.56 -18.76 -8.22
C LYS A 65 -18.78 -17.42 -7.51
N PHE A 66 -19.57 -17.37 -6.45
CA PHE A 66 -19.74 -16.15 -5.64
C PHE A 66 -18.38 -15.62 -5.16
N TYR A 67 -17.53 -16.48 -4.60
CA TYR A 67 -16.21 -16.04 -4.10
C TYR A 67 -15.26 -15.65 -5.23
N THR A 68 -15.32 -16.31 -6.39
CA THR A 68 -14.56 -15.88 -7.57
C THR A 68 -14.97 -14.48 -8.01
N ASP A 69 -16.28 -14.24 -8.19
CA ASP A 69 -16.81 -12.95 -8.62
C ASP A 69 -16.52 -11.85 -7.58
N LEU A 70 -16.52 -12.21 -6.29
CA LEU A 70 -16.14 -11.32 -5.19
C LEU A 70 -14.67 -10.92 -5.26
N LEU A 71 -13.77 -11.88 -5.47
CA LEU A 71 -12.34 -11.58 -5.62
C LEU A 71 -12.10 -10.72 -6.86
N GLU A 72 -12.76 -11.00 -7.98
CA GLU A 72 -12.67 -10.17 -9.18
C GLU A 72 -13.17 -8.74 -8.92
N HIS A 73 -14.25 -8.58 -8.14
CA HIS A 73 -14.78 -7.28 -7.77
C HIS A 73 -13.81 -6.47 -6.91
N TYR A 74 -13.31 -7.03 -5.80
CA TYR A 74 -12.42 -6.31 -4.87
C TYR A 74 -10.99 -6.13 -5.41
N PHE A 75 -10.49 -7.10 -6.19
CA PHE A 75 -9.16 -7.04 -6.79
C PHE A 75 -9.24 -6.56 -8.25
N SER A 76 -10.00 -5.48 -8.49
CA SER A 76 -10.07 -4.76 -9.76
C SER A 76 -9.98 -3.25 -9.55
N GLU A 77 -9.69 -2.52 -10.61
CA GLU A 77 -9.69 -1.06 -10.57
C GLU A 77 -11.13 -0.52 -10.49
N HIS A 78 -11.44 0.20 -9.41
CA HIS A 78 -12.77 0.76 -9.15
C HIS A 78 -12.73 1.99 -8.22
N GLU A 79 -13.74 2.85 -8.31
CA GLU A 79 -13.83 4.07 -7.48
C GLU A 79 -14.43 3.83 -6.07
N ARG A 80 -14.87 2.61 -5.76
CA ARG A 80 -15.53 2.31 -4.47
C ARG A 80 -14.54 2.33 -3.32
N ALA A 81 -14.86 3.01 -2.23
CA ALA A 81 -14.06 3.00 -1.01
C ALA A 81 -14.42 1.79 -0.13
N TYR A 82 -13.54 0.79 -0.15
CA TYR A 82 -13.62 -0.45 0.62
C TYR A 82 -12.46 -0.60 1.59
N GLY A 83 -11.82 0.48 2.03
CA GLY A 83 -10.67 0.41 2.94
C GLY A 83 -9.41 -0.18 2.29
N GLN A 84 -9.32 -0.07 0.97
CA GLN A 84 -8.20 -0.60 0.19
C GLN A 84 -6.98 0.35 0.20
N TYR A 85 -5.83 -0.24 -0.06
CA TYR A 85 -4.55 0.44 -0.26
C TYR A 85 -4.20 0.45 -1.75
N PHE A 86 -3.70 1.58 -2.20
CA PHE A 86 -3.37 1.87 -3.58
C PHE A 86 -1.86 1.90 -3.77
N PHE A 87 -1.37 1.13 -4.74
CA PHE A 87 0.02 1.22 -5.17
C PHE A 87 0.34 2.60 -5.75
N ARG A 88 1.48 3.16 -5.35
CA ARG A 88 2.03 4.43 -5.84
C ARG A 88 3.52 4.26 -6.13
N ASN A 89 4.05 5.12 -7.00
CA ASN A 89 5.45 5.10 -7.39
C ASN A 89 5.98 6.50 -7.80
N TRP A 90 5.31 7.55 -7.31
CA TRP A 90 5.65 8.93 -7.62
C TRP A 90 6.66 9.46 -6.61
N ILE A 91 7.55 10.34 -7.09
CA ILE A 91 8.59 10.98 -6.28
C ILE A 91 8.00 12.22 -5.62
N PHE A 92 8.30 12.41 -4.35
CA PHE A 92 7.89 13.54 -3.53
C PHE A 92 9.13 14.26 -3.00
N THR A 93 9.26 15.54 -3.36
CA THR A 93 10.47 16.36 -3.15
C THR A 93 10.17 17.66 -2.42
N PRO A 94 9.48 17.63 -1.25
CA PRO A 94 8.93 18.85 -0.63
C PRO A 94 9.99 19.86 -0.16
N PHE A 95 11.22 19.41 0.04
CA PHE A 95 12.34 20.22 0.56
C PHE A 95 13.41 20.53 -0.50
N GLU A 96 13.21 20.15 -1.76
CA GLU A 96 14.20 20.39 -2.83
C GLU A 96 13.82 21.61 -3.66
N GLU A 97 14.68 22.64 -3.68
CA GLU A 97 14.40 23.84 -4.47
C GLU A 97 14.23 23.54 -5.97
N ASN A 98 13.22 24.16 -6.58
CA ASN A 98 12.90 24.07 -8.02
C ASN A 98 12.27 22.75 -8.50
N THR A 99 11.75 21.92 -7.59
CA THR A 99 10.87 20.79 -7.94
C THR A 99 9.39 21.19 -7.92
N GLU A 100 8.50 20.31 -8.40
CA GLU A 100 7.05 20.55 -8.42
C GLU A 100 6.47 20.61 -7.00
N ASP A 101 6.95 19.75 -6.11
CA ASP A 101 6.47 19.66 -4.72
C ASP A 101 7.11 20.70 -3.79
N TYR A 102 8.09 21.48 -4.29
CA TYR A 102 8.81 22.45 -3.50
C TYR A 102 7.85 23.49 -2.89
N ASN A 103 7.82 23.56 -1.56
CA ASN A 103 6.90 24.36 -0.72
C ASN A 103 5.51 23.77 -0.48
N GLU A 104 5.19 22.54 -0.91
CA GLU A 104 3.91 21.90 -0.53
C GLU A 104 3.74 21.81 0.99
N LEU A 105 4.86 21.74 1.73
CA LEU A 105 4.91 21.67 3.18
C LEU A 105 5.37 22.98 3.85
N ASP A 106 5.55 24.09 3.10
CA ASP A 106 6.08 25.34 3.65
C ASP A 106 5.16 25.92 4.73
N GLY A 107 5.76 26.26 5.88
CA GLY A 107 5.05 26.71 7.07
C GLY A 107 4.19 25.65 7.77
N LEU A 108 4.14 24.42 7.25
CA LEU A 108 3.42 23.28 7.84
C LEU A 108 4.37 22.30 8.52
N VAL A 109 5.50 21.98 7.88
CA VAL A 109 6.46 20.99 8.36
C VAL A 109 7.87 21.56 8.38
N ASP A 110 8.57 21.35 9.49
CA ASP A 110 10.01 21.65 9.63
C ASP A 110 10.86 20.47 9.12
N GLU A 111 11.75 20.71 8.16
CA GLU A 111 12.67 19.69 7.64
C GLU A 111 13.53 19.07 8.75
N ASP A 112 13.98 19.88 9.72
CA ASP A 112 14.76 19.41 10.87
C ASP A 112 13.93 18.49 11.79
N HIS A 113 12.60 18.61 11.77
CA HIS A 113 11.72 17.65 12.43
C HIS A 113 11.74 16.31 11.70
N VAL A 114 11.53 16.31 10.39
CA VAL A 114 11.51 15.09 9.56
C VAL A 114 12.83 14.31 9.67
N ARG A 115 13.96 15.03 9.64
CA ARG A 115 15.32 14.47 9.77
C ARG A 115 15.58 13.76 11.10
N LYS A 116 14.77 13.98 12.14
CA LYS A 116 14.90 13.25 13.43
C LYS A 116 14.35 11.82 13.35
N THR A 117 13.44 11.58 12.41
CA THR A 117 12.75 10.28 12.26
C THR A 117 13.24 9.52 11.03
N VAL A 118 13.45 10.23 9.92
CA VAL A 118 13.80 9.64 8.63
C VAL A 118 15.28 9.32 8.52
N GLN A 119 15.58 8.11 8.06
CA GLN A 119 16.91 7.68 7.68
C GLN A 119 17.18 8.02 6.21
N GLY A 120 18.26 8.75 5.97
CA GLY A 120 18.69 9.17 4.64
C GLY A 120 19.20 10.62 4.68
N PRO A 121 20.24 10.96 3.91
CA PRO A 121 20.75 12.32 3.85
C PRO A 121 19.80 13.28 3.11
N GLU A 122 19.10 12.80 2.09
CA GLU A 122 18.25 13.61 1.22
C GLU A 122 16.79 13.41 1.64
N MET A 123 16.08 14.47 2.01
CA MET A 123 14.65 14.43 2.37
C MET A 123 13.78 14.37 1.11
N GLU A 124 14.16 13.46 0.22
CA GLU A 124 13.47 13.09 -1.00
C GLU A 124 12.82 11.72 -0.76
N PHE A 125 11.58 11.58 -1.20
CA PHE A 125 10.77 10.41 -0.92
C PHE A 125 10.16 9.82 -2.18
N ILE A 126 9.84 8.53 -2.14
CA ILE A 126 8.92 7.89 -3.07
C ILE A 126 7.68 7.47 -2.29
N CYS A 127 6.50 7.87 -2.77
CA CYS A 127 5.24 7.36 -2.25
C CYS A 127 5.05 5.93 -2.74
N VAL A 128 4.94 4.99 -1.81
CA VAL A 128 4.84 3.56 -2.11
C VAL A 128 3.40 3.06 -2.04
N LEU A 129 2.61 3.55 -1.08
CA LEU A 129 1.19 3.25 -0.94
C LEU A 129 0.40 4.47 -0.46
N PHE A 130 -0.90 4.45 -0.77
CA PHE A 130 -1.90 5.39 -0.27
C PHE A 130 -3.15 4.63 0.21
N SER A 131 -3.89 5.12 1.19
CA SER A 131 -5.21 4.60 1.62
C SER A 131 -6.14 5.75 2.00
N TYR A 132 -7.45 5.53 2.02
CA TYR A 132 -8.41 6.58 2.40
C TYR A 132 -8.57 6.80 3.92
N GLY A 133 -7.90 6.01 4.75
CA GLY A 133 -7.96 6.11 6.21
C GLY A 133 -6.63 6.57 6.81
N TYR A 134 -6.66 7.08 8.04
CA TYR A 134 -5.44 7.44 8.78
C TYR A 134 -4.66 6.18 9.21
N PRO A 135 -3.33 6.13 9.03
CA PRO A 135 -2.51 7.03 8.22
C PRO A 135 -2.70 6.74 6.72
N ASP A 136 -2.64 7.77 5.91
CA ASP A 136 -3.19 7.72 4.55
C ASP A 136 -2.11 7.66 3.45
N HIS A 137 -0.87 8.06 3.74
CA HIS A 137 0.27 7.94 2.82
C HIS A 137 1.45 7.19 3.45
N PHE A 138 2.14 6.42 2.61
CA PHE A 138 3.31 5.65 2.98
C PHE A 138 4.46 5.97 2.04
N PHE A 139 5.61 6.33 2.61
CA PHE A 139 6.78 6.81 1.90
C PHE A 139 8.03 5.99 2.24
N VAL A 140 8.97 5.99 1.32
CA VAL A 140 10.35 5.55 1.54
C VAL A 140 11.27 6.71 1.17
N CYS A 141 12.28 6.99 1.99
CA CYS A 141 13.33 7.93 1.62
C CYS A 141 14.16 7.36 0.46
N THR A 142 14.35 8.12 -0.61
CA THR A 142 15.05 7.63 -1.82
C THR A 142 16.52 7.32 -1.53
N THR A 143 17.09 7.97 -0.52
CA THR A 143 18.46 7.76 -0.03
C THR A 143 18.55 6.94 1.25
N ASP A 144 17.53 6.13 1.57
CA ASP A 144 17.58 5.20 2.70
C ASP A 144 18.86 4.33 2.62
N PRO A 145 19.61 4.17 3.73
CA PRO A 145 20.87 3.44 3.73
C PRO A 145 20.73 1.95 3.35
N ASP A 146 19.56 1.34 3.53
CA ASP A 146 19.26 -0.03 3.11
C ASP A 146 18.37 -0.04 1.85
N GLN A 147 18.99 0.20 0.70
CA GLN A 147 18.33 0.11 -0.61
C GLN A 147 17.80 -1.29 -0.96
N SER A 148 18.14 -2.32 -0.17
CA SER A 148 17.64 -3.68 -0.38
C SER A 148 16.30 -3.90 0.32
N ASN A 149 16.09 -3.27 1.49
CA ASN A 149 14.91 -3.39 2.34
C ASN A 149 14.70 -2.09 3.14
N PRO A 150 14.29 -1.00 2.47
CA PRO A 150 14.30 0.33 3.08
C PRO A 150 13.23 0.48 4.15
N THR A 151 13.38 1.50 4.98
CA THR A 151 12.39 1.86 5.99
C THR A 151 11.17 2.50 5.35
N VAL A 152 9.98 2.05 5.76
CA VAL A 152 8.71 2.67 5.38
C VAL A 152 8.29 3.63 6.47
N TYR A 153 7.88 4.84 6.06
CA TYR A 153 7.32 5.85 6.92
C TYR A 153 5.86 6.06 6.56
N SER A 154 5.01 6.36 7.54
CA SER A 154 3.66 6.82 7.27
C SER A 154 3.48 8.26 7.71
N THR A 155 2.53 8.90 7.06
CA THR A 155 2.08 10.25 7.37
C THR A 155 0.59 10.34 7.11
N ASP A 156 -0.06 11.31 7.73
CA ASP A 156 -1.42 11.69 7.38
C ASP A 156 -1.44 12.90 6.45
N HIS A 157 -2.38 12.98 5.52
CA HIS A 157 -2.53 14.10 4.60
C HIS A 157 -3.07 15.39 5.21
N GLU A 158 -3.69 15.38 6.40
CA GLU A 158 -4.18 16.61 7.02
C GLU A 158 -3.04 17.39 7.70
N ILE A 159 -2.04 16.67 8.23
CA ILE A 159 -0.90 17.23 8.97
C ILE A 159 0.45 16.95 8.29
N TYR A 160 0.45 16.18 7.19
CA TYR A 160 1.62 15.73 6.47
C TYR A 160 2.73 15.28 7.43
N PHE A 161 3.98 15.56 7.07
CA PHE A 161 5.17 15.09 7.74
C PHE A 161 5.39 15.72 9.13
N ASP A 162 4.43 16.51 9.67
CA ASP A 162 4.42 16.92 11.08
C ASP A 162 4.17 15.71 12.01
N GLU A 163 3.45 14.69 11.53
CA GLU A 163 3.35 13.38 12.16
C GLU A 163 3.90 12.28 11.23
N ILE A 164 5.23 12.22 11.13
CA ILE A 164 5.91 11.12 10.45
C ILE A 164 6.25 9.98 11.42
N GLU A 165 5.79 8.78 11.09
CA GLU A 165 6.02 7.58 11.91
C GLU A 165 6.81 6.50 11.15
N ASN A 166 7.77 5.88 11.82
CA ASN A 166 8.50 4.73 11.30
C ASN A 166 7.63 3.45 11.39
N LYS A 167 7.40 2.78 10.27
CA LYS A 167 6.61 1.52 10.17
C LYS A 167 7.47 0.28 10.01
N GLY A 168 8.77 0.38 10.25
CA GLY A 168 9.74 -0.69 10.06
C GLY A 168 10.20 -0.80 8.61
N ASN A 169 10.87 -1.91 8.30
CA ASN A 169 11.37 -2.16 6.94
C ASN A 169 10.24 -2.61 6.00
N LEU A 170 10.45 -2.44 4.70
CA LEU A 170 9.47 -2.74 3.66
C LEU A 170 9.01 -4.20 3.69
N GLU A 171 9.94 -5.14 3.91
CA GLU A 171 9.61 -6.56 3.97
C GLU A 171 8.59 -6.88 5.07
N ALA A 172 8.75 -6.31 6.26
CA ALA A 172 7.83 -6.48 7.38
C ALA A 172 6.54 -5.67 7.19
N PHE A 173 6.65 -4.47 6.61
CA PHE A 173 5.49 -3.65 6.28
C PHE A 173 4.52 -4.36 5.32
N LEU A 174 5.06 -5.05 4.30
CA LEU A 174 4.25 -5.81 3.35
C LEU A 174 3.52 -7.02 3.97
N ASP A 175 3.97 -7.53 5.13
CA ASP A 175 3.30 -8.65 5.83
C ASP A 175 1.91 -8.28 6.36
N ARG A 176 1.60 -6.99 6.41
CA ARG A 176 0.28 -6.50 6.79
C ARG A 176 -0.79 -6.81 5.76
N PHE A 177 -0.43 -7.01 4.50
CA PHE A 177 -1.41 -7.21 3.43
C PHE A 177 -1.77 -8.69 3.26
N MET A 178 -3.03 -8.91 2.90
CA MET A 178 -3.56 -10.24 2.60
C MET A 178 -3.28 -10.64 1.15
N THR A 179 -2.99 -11.93 0.93
CA THR A 179 -3.16 -12.53 -0.40
C THR A 179 -4.65 -12.63 -0.76
N LYS A 180 -4.96 -12.92 -2.03
CA LYS A 180 -6.36 -13.16 -2.46
C LYS A 180 -6.99 -14.33 -1.72
N GLU A 181 -6.22 -15.36 -1.40
CA GLU A 181 -6.66 -16.52 -0.63
C GLU A 181 -6.94 -16.14 0.82
N GLU A 182 -6.05 -15.40 1.49
CA GLU A 182 -6.27 -14.92 2.85
C GLU A 182 -7.52 -14.02 2.93
N PHE A 183 -7.65 -13.08 1.98
CA PHE A 183 -8.83 -12.22 1.86
C PHE A 183 -10.12 -13.05 1.71
N ARG A 184 -10.11 -14.07 0.84
CA ARG A 184 -11.25 -14.96 0.66
C ARG A 184 -11.62 -15.67 1.97
N GLU A 185 -10.65 -16.15 2.73
CA GLU A 185 -10.92 -16.84 4.00
C GLU A 185 -11.47 -15.89 5.08
N VAL A 186 -11.02 -14.63 5.13
CA VAL A 186 -11.62 -13.60 6.01
C VAL A 186 -13.09 -13.39 5.67
N VAL A 187 -13.42 -13.22 4.39
CA VAL A 187 -14.81 -13.02 3.95
C VAL A 187 -15.66 -14.26 4.21
N ARG A 188 -15.12 -15.47 4.01
CA ARG A 188 -15.80 -16.73 4.34
C ARG A 188 -16.14 -16.80 5.82
N GLY A 189 -15.18 -16.52 6.69
CA GLY A 189 -15.36 -16.50 8.14
C GLY A 189 -16.43 -15.49 8.57
N TYR A 190 -16.37 -14.28 8.01
CA TYR A 190 -17.35 -13.23 8.27
C TYR A 190 -18.77 -13.64 7.88
N LEU A 191 -18.97 -14.10 6.64
CA LEU A 191 -20.31 -14.48 6.15
C LEU A 191 -20.88 -15.69 6.88
N ALA A 192 -20.05 -16.71 7.19
CA ALA A 192 -20.48 -17.89 7.96
C ALA A 192 -20.86 -17.55 9.41
N GLY A 193 -20.29 -16.49 9.99
CA GLY A 193 -20.69 -15.98 11.31
C GLY A 193 -22.02 -15.20 11.28
N LYS A 194 -22.51 -14.83 10.10
CA LYS A 194 -23.65 -13.93 9.92
C LYS A 194 -24.89 -14.61 9.33
N PHE A 195 -24.71 -15.58 8.44
CA PHE A 195 -25.77 -16.26 7.67
C PHE A 195 -25.63 -17.78 7.71
#